data_AF-A0AAD9PXD9-F1
#
_entry.id   AF-A0AAD9PXD9-F1
#
_cell.length_a   1.000
_cell.length_b   1.000
_cell.length_c   1.000
_cell.angle_alpha   90.00
_cell.angle_beta   90.00
_cell.angle_gamma   90.00
#
_symmetry.space_group_name_H-M   'P 1'
#
loop_
_entity.id
_entity.type
_entity.pdbx_description
1 polymer ?
#
loop_
_entity_poly.entity_id
_entity_poly.type
_entity_poly.pdbx_seq_one_letter_code
_entity_poly.pdbx_strand_id
1 'polypeptide(L)'
;MKSEYQWLDKYDQFVEERLVKCSKAITDTIHRNKPPLFGTTENPASNKIRNQISVLNSDCNLFVRLYITCQARKGNLQEFFRHESHGGPPSLSCAAKMRSGQKSE
;
A
#
# COMPACT_ATOMS: atom_id res chain seq x y z
N MET A 1 6.85 18.90 -10.47
CA MET A 1 6.38 19.47 -11.75
C MET A 1 7.11 18.98 -13.01
N LYS A 2 8.23 18.22 -12.94
CA LYS A 2 8.95 17.74 -14.14
C LYS A 2 8.51 16.36 -14.66
N SER A 3 7.65 15.61 -13.98
CA SER A 3 7.30 14.24 -14.38
C SER A 3 6.11 14.13 -15.34
N GLU A 4 5.32 15.19 -15.53
CA GLU A 4 4.05 15.11 -16.27
C GLU A 4 4.20 15.13 -17.81
N TYR A 5 5.39 15.47 -18.33
CA TYR A 5 5.61 15.61 -19.78
C TYR A 5 6.51 14.53 -20.40
N GLN A 6 7.06 13.61 -19.60
CA GLN A 6 8.01 12.61 -20.10
C GLN A 6 7.40 11.67 -21.16
N TRP A 7 6.09 11.41 -21.10
CA TRP A 7 5.40 10.57 -22.09
C TRP A 7 5.22 11.28 -23.44
N LEU A 8 5.11 12.61 -23.42
CA LEU A 8 4.93 13.42 -24.62
C LEU A 8 6.22 13.41 -25.45
N ASP A 9 7.37 13.63 -24.81
CA ASP A 9 8.68 13.52 -25.46
C ASP A 9 8.90 12.12 -26.08
N LYS A 10 8.42 11.07 -25.40
CA LYS A 10 8.52 9.68 -25.91
C LYS A 10 7.60 9.42 -27.09
N TYR A 11 6.42 10.02 -27.09
CA TYR A 11 5.47 9.96 -28.19
C TYR A 11 6.03 10.70 -29.41
N ASP A 12 6.50 11.93 -29.24
CA ASP A 12 7.06 12.74 -30.32
C ASP A 12 8.27 12.05 -30.96
N GLN A 13 9.15 11.46 -30.14
CA GLN A 13 10.26 10.64 -30.63
C GLN A 13 9.78 9.45 -31.47
N PHE A 14 8.71 8.76 -31.06
CA PHE A 14 8.18 7.63 -31.80
C PHE A 14 7.62 8.05 -33.16
N VAL A 15 6.82 9.13 -33.20
CA VAL A 15 6.25 9.67 -34.43
C VAL A 15 7.36 10.09 -35.39
N GLU A 16 8.35 10.81 -34.89
CA GLU A 16 9.46 11.30 -35.70
C GLU A 16 10.28 10.15 -36.31
N GLU A 17 10.65 9.14 -35.51
CA GLU A 17 11.47 8.01 -35.98
C GLU A 17 10.71 7.07 -36.93
N ARG A 18 9.42 6.80 -36.67
CA ARG A 18 8.66 5.75 -37.38
C ARG A 18 7.80 6.29 -38.52
N LEU A 19 7.22 7.48 -38.37
CA LEU A 19 6.22 8.03 -39.31
C LEU A 19 6.79 9.16 -40.18
N VAL A 20 7.71 9.97 -39.64
CA VAL A 20 8.31 11.09 -40.40
C VAL A 20 9.59 10.65 -41.11
N LYS A 21 10.57 10.17 -40.34
CA LYS A 21 11.88 9.74 -40.86
C LYS A 21 11.87 8.32 -41.41
N CYS A 22 10.87 7.51 -41.03
CA CYS A 22 10.76 6.08 -41.38
C CYS A 22 12.07 5.31 -41.16
N SER A 23 12.85 5.67 -40.14
CA SER A 23 14.19 5.14 -39.88
C SER A 23 14.14 3.79 -39.15
N LYS A 24 13.01 3.46 -38.54
CA LYS A 24 12.74 2.20 -37.84
C LYS A 24 11.40 1.64 -38.32
N ALA A 25 11.25 0.32 -38.34
CA ALA A 25 10.01 -0.30 -38.80
C ALA A 25 8.90 -0.05 -37.76
N ILE A 26 7.66 0.16 -38.20
CA ILE A 26 6.53 0.37 -37.27
C ILE A 26 6.31 -0.83 -36.33
N THR A 27 6.70 -2.02 -36.78
CA THR A 27 6.59 -3.29 -36.04
C THR A 27 7.71 -3.51 -35.01
N ASP A 28 8.78 -2.71 -35.02
CA ASP A 28 9.88 -2.90 -34.08
C ASP A 28 9.42 -2.71 -32.64
N THR A 29 9.83 -3.65 -31.78
CA THR A 29 9.46 -3.72 -30.36
C THR A 29 9.64 -2.38 -29.63
N ILE A 30 8.58 -1.92 -28.97
CA ILE A 30 8.61 -0.72 -28.13
C ILE A 30 8.96 -1.13 -26.70
N HIS A 31 10.06 -0.61 -26.16
CA HIS A 31 10.45 -0.87 -24.78
C HIS A 31 9.48 -0.21 -23.79
N ARG A 32 9.06 -0.98 -22.77
CA ARG A 32 8.17 -0.51 -21.72
C ARG A 32 8.82 0.58 -20.88
N ASN A 33 8.08 1.65 -20.61
CA ASN A 33 8.47 2.63 -19.61
C ASN A 33 8.44 1.98 -18.20
N LYS A 34 9.34 2.42 -17.32
CA LYS A 34 9.39 2.01 -15.91
C LYS A 34 8.96 3.18 -15.03
N PRO A 35 7.68 3.59 -15.05
CA PRO A 35 7.22 4.62 -14.14
C PRO A 35 7.35 4.12 -12.70
N PRO A 36 7.65 5.00 -11.73
CA PRO A 36 7.54 4.65 -10.34
C PRO A 36 6.09 4.22 -10.05
N LEU A 37 5.91 2.94 -9.72
CA LEU A 37 4.61 2.42 -9.31
C LEU A 37 4.33 2.82 -7.86
N PHE A 38 3.05 2.85 -7.49
CA PHE A 38 2.53 3.18 -6.15
C PHE A 38 2.99 2.25 -5.00
N GLY A 39 4.08 1.48 -5.17
CA GLY A 39 4.53 0.48 -4.21
C GLY A 39 6.04 0.44 -3.95
N THR A 40 6.84 1.37 -4.49
CA THR A 40 8.30 1.27 -4.34
C THR A 40 8.98 2.61 -4.08
N THR A 41 8.56 3.27 -3.03
CA THR A 41 9.42 4.14 -2.22
C THR A 41 9.14 3.67 -0.80
N GLU A 42 10.03 2.95 -0.12
CA GLU A 42 11.21 3.44 0.59
C GLU A 42 11.94 2.21 1.17
N ASN A 43 13.21 2.34 1.54
CA ASN A 43 14.02 1.27 2.14
C ASN A 43 13.27 0.52 3.27
N PRO A 44 12.97 -0.78 3.13
CA PRO A 44 12.15 -1.53 4.10
C PRO A 44 12.79 -1.63 5.49
N ALA A 45 14.10 -1.47 5.59
CA ALA A 45 14.84 -1.53 6.85
C ALA A 45 14.64 -0.29 7.74
N SER A 46 14.44 0.91 7.17
CA SER A 46 14.36 2.17 7.92
C SER A 46 12.99 2.38 8.59
N ASN A 47 11.93 1.80 8.03
CA ASN A 47 10.56 2.09 8.46
C ASN A 47 9.96 1.05 9.42
N LYS A 48 10.64 -0.08 9.69
CA LYS A 48 10.07 -1.15 10.52
C LYS A 48 9.81 -0.72 11.97
N ILE A 49 10.80 -0.09 12.62
CA ILE A 49 10.68 0.38 14.01
C ILE A 49 9.62 1.49 14.09
N ARG A 50 9.65 2.44 13.15
CA ARG A 50 8.65 3.51 13.07
C ARG A 50 7.23 2.98 12.90
N ASN A 51 7.05 1.97 12.06
CA ASN A 51 5.76 1.31 11.86
C ASN A 51 5.31 0.56 13.12
N GLN A 52 6.22 -0.14 13.81
CA GLN A 52 5.92 -0.81 15.07
C GLN A 52 5.49 0.19 16.15
N ILE A 53 6.18 1.31 16.29
CA ILE A 53 5.80 2.39 17.22
C ILE A 53 4.42 2.96 16.85
N SER A 54 4.15 3.16 15.56
CA SER A 54 2.85 3.66 15.10
C SER A 54 1.71 2.68 15.41
N VAL A 55 1.93 1.38 15.22
CA VAL A 55 0.97 0.33 15.57
C VAL A 55 0.73 0.32 17.08
N LEU A 56 1.80 0.33 17.88
CA LEU A 56 1.69 0.33 19.34
C LEU A 56 0.92 1.55 19.86
N ASN A 57 1.15 2.73 19.29
CA ASN A 57 0.39 3.94 19.65
C ASN A 57 -1.09 3.83 19.27
N SER A 58 -1.40 3.23 18.12
CA SER A 58 -2.79 2.96 17.72
C SER A 58 -3.47 2.00 18.69
N ASP A 59 -2.80 0.91 19.06
CA ASP A 59 -3.32 -0.09 19.97
C ASP A 59 -3.53 0.48 21.39
N CYS A 60 -2.58 1.28 21.89
CA CYS A 60 -2.74 2.01 23.16
C CYS A 60 -3.95 2.95 23.13
N ASN A 61 -4.13 3.72 22.04
CA ASN A 61 -5.29 4.62 21.92
C ASN A 61 -6.61 3.85 21.87
N LEU A 62 -6.65 2.71 21.17
CA LEU A 62 -7.82 1.85 21.13
C LEU A 62 -8.13 1.29 22.52
N PHE A 63 -7.11 0.79 23.23
CA PHE A 63 -7.26 0.27 24.59
C PHE A 63 -7.80 1.33 25.55
N VAL A 64 -7.25 2.56 25.53
CA VAL A 64 -7.72 3.66 26.39
C VAL A 64 -9.20 3.98 26.10
N ARG A 65 -9.61 4.05 24.83
CA ARG A 65 -11.00 4.29 24.45
C ARG A 65 -11.93 3.18 24.93
N LEU A 66 -11.52 1.92 24.77
CA LEU A 66 -12.29 0.76 25.23
C LEU A 66 -12.40 0.75 26.76
N TYR A 67 -11.30 1.01 27.46
CA TYR A 67 -11.26 1.10 28.92
C TYR A 67 -12.25 2.15 29.45
N ILE A 68 -12.20 3.37 28.93
CA ILE A 68 -13.13 4.46 29.33
C ILE A 68 -14.58 4.05 29.05
N THR A 69 -14.85 3.45 27.88
CA THR A 69 -16.19 3.02 27.50
C THR A 69 -16.73 1.91 28.41
N CYS A 70 -15.88 0.97 28.80
CA CYS A 70 -16.22 -0.08 29.75
C CYS A 70 -16.52 0.50 31.14
N GLN A 71 -15.73 1.47 31.62
CA GLN A 71 -16.01 2.12 32.90
C GLN A 71 -17.34 2.87 32.91
N ALA A 72 -17.66 3.59 31.83
CA ALA A 72 -18.93 4.32 31.70
C ALA A 72 -20.15 3.38 31.70
N ARG A 73 -20.00 2.14 31.22
CA ARG A 73 -21.11 1.18 31.04
C ARG A 73 -21.14 0.04 32.05
N LYS A 74 -20.24 0.04 33.06
CA LYS A 74 -19.97 -1.14 33.93
C LYS A 74 -19.69 -2.42 33.10
N GLY A 75 -19.10 -2.25 31.92
CA GLY A 75 -18.87 -3.32 30.96
C GLY A 75 -17.63 -4.14 31.32
N ASN A 76 -17.70 -5.45 31.12
CA ASN A 76 -16.56 -6.35 31.26
C ASN A 76 -15.81 -6.48 29.93
N LEU A 77 -14.54 -6.06 29.88
CA LEU A 77 -13.69 -6.20 28.69
C LEU A 77 -13.58 -7.67 28.24
N GLN A 78 -13.52 -8.63 29.16
CA GLN A 78 -13.47 -10.05 28.82
C GLN A 78 -14.72 -10.50 28.05
N GLU A 79 -15.89 -9.98 28.42
CA GLU A 79 -17.13 -10.30 27.71
C GLU A 79 -17.17 -9.65 26.32
N PHE A 80 -16.69 -8.41 26.22
CA PHE A 80 -16.61 -7.69 24.95
C PHE A 80 -15.71 -8.41 23.94
N PHE A 81 -14.55 -8.89 24.39
CA PHE A 81 -13.59 -9.61 23.55
C PHE A 81 -13.92 -11.10 23.35
N ARG A 82 -14.84 -11.69 24.13
CA ARG A 82 -15.23 -13.10 24.00
C ARG A 82 -15.74 -13.44 22.60
N HIS A 83 -16.40 -12.50 21.95
CA HIS A 83 -16.96 -12.65 20.61
C HIS A 83 -16.08 -12.04 19.50
N GLU A 84 -14.97 -11.41 19.87
CA GLU A 84 -14.02 -10.91 18.87
C GLU A 84 -13.20 -12.08 18.34
N SER A 85 -13.36 -12.39 17.05
CA SER A 85 -12.50 -13.37 16.39
C SER A 85 -11.07 -12.84 16.46
N HIS A 86 -10.18 -13.52 17.19
CA HIS A 86 -8.81 -13.08 17.50
C HIS A 86 -7.86 -12.96 16.27
N GLY A 87 -8.39 -12.87 15.06
CA GLY A 87 -7.65 -12.63 13.82
C GLY A 87 -7.47 -11.15 13.47
N GLY A 88 -7.68 -10.21 14.40
CA GLY A 88 -7.76 -8.78 14.08
C GLY A 88 -8.89 -8.48 13.09
N PRO A 89 -9.10 -7.20 12.70
CA PRO A 89 -9.95 -6.94 11.54
C PRO A 89 -9.38 -7.71 10.34
N PRO A 90 -10.21 -8.26 9.44
CA PRO A 90 -9.75 -8.80 8.16
C PRO A 90 -9.27 -7.65 7.28
N SER A 91 -8.21 -6.97 7.71
CA SER A 91 -7.49 -6.04 6.87
C SER A 91 -6.68 -6.88 5.89
N LEU A 92 -6.98 -6.70 4.61
CA LEU A 92 -6.26 -7.33 3.51
C LEU A 92 -4.78 -6.94 3.50
N SER A 93 -4.39 -5.85 4.17
CA SER A 93 -3.00 -5.43 4.28
C SER A 93 -2.64 -4.92 5.68
N CYS A 94 -1.38 -5.12 6.08
CA CYS A 94 -0.80 -4.57 7.29
C CYS A 94 0.60 -4.07 6.95
N ALA A 95 0.90 -2.81 7.27
CA ALA A 95 2.22 -2.19 7.02
C ALA A 95 2.73 -2.40 5.57
N ALA A 96 1.89 -2.07 4.58
CA ALA A 96 2.16 -2.23 3.14
C ALA A 96 2.38 -3.68 2.66
N LYS A 97 2.12 -4.68 3.52
CA LYS A 97 2.16 -6.10 3.16
C LYS A 97 0.76 -6.69 3.15
N MET A 98 0.38 -7.30 2.03
CA MET A 98 -0.89 -8.00 1.91
C MET A 98 -0.90 -9.24 2.81
N ARG A 99 -1.94 -9.41 3.63
CA ARG A 99 -2.17 -10.63 4.42
C ARG A 99 -2.74 -11.69 3.48
N SER A 100 -2.05 -12.82 3.33
CA SER A 100 -2.59 -14.00 2.64
C SER A 100 -3.36 -14.85 3.63
N GLY A 101 -4.63 -15.16 3.37
CA GLY A 101 -5.38 -16.14 4.14
C GLY A 101 -4.92 -17.57 3.82
N GLN A 102 -4.92 -18.47 4.81
CA GLN A 102 -4.96 -19.90 4.54
C GLN A 102 -6.40 -20.25 4.15
N LYS A 103 -6.56 -20.81 2.95
CA LYS A 103 -7.85 -21.34 2.50
C LYS A 103 -8.21 -22.50 3.46
N SER A 104 -9.39 -22.45 4.07
CA SER A 104 -9.91 -23.58 4.85
C SER A 104 -10.07 -24.79 3.93
N GLU A 105 -9.68 -25.98 4.41
CA GLU A 105 -10.03 -27.26 3.76
C GLU A 105 -11.54 -27.53 3.85
#